data_AF-A0A372RCD5-F1
#
_entry.id   AF-A0A372RCD5-F1
#
_cell.length_a   1.000
_cell.length_b   1.000
_cell.length_c   1.000
_cell.angle_alpha   90.00
_cell.angle_beta   90.00
_cell.angle_gamma   90.00
#
_symmetry.space_group_name_H-M   'P 1'
#
loop_
_entity.id
_entity.type
_entity.pdbx_description
1 polymer ?
#
loop_
_entity_poly.entity_id
_entity_poly.type
_entity_poly.pdbx_seq_one_letter_code
_entity_poly.pdbx_strand_id
1 'polypeptide(L)' 'IAPEILRGQLYTKASDIYSFSIIMWEFTSGIPPFNDKAHELQLALSICKGERPEIIENTPQCYVDLMKKCWDEDPL' A
#
# COMPACT_ATOMS: atom_id res chain seq x y z
N ILE A 1 1.41 5.81 -2.85
CA ILE A 1 0.28 6.76 -2.92
C ILE A 1 -1.00 5.95 -2.88
N ALA A 2 -2.02 6.41 -2.14
CA ALA A 2 -3.30 5.70 -2.02
C ALA A 2 -4.07 5.66 -3.36
N PRO A 3 -4.82 4.58 -3.66
CA PRO A 3 -5.53 4.40 -4.94
C PRO A 3 -6.51 5.54 -5.28
N GLU A 4 -7.26 6.04 -4.31
CA GLU A 4 -8.22 7.14 -4.48
C GLU A 4 -7.52 8.44 -4.90
N ILE A 5 -6.32 8.71 -4.36
CA ILE A 5 -5.52 9.89 -4.74
C ILE A 5 -5.00 9.74 -6.17
N LEU A 6 -4.53 8.54 -6.54
CA LEU A 6 -4.10 8.25 -7.91
C LEU A 6 -5.24 8.36 -8.92
N ARG A 7 -6.48 8.10 -8.50
CA ARG A 7 -7.70 8.30 -9.31
C ARG A 7 -8.18 9.76 -9.35
N GLY A 8 -7.48 10.69 -8.70
CA GLY A 8 -7.87 12.10 -8.63
C GLY A 8 -9.05 12.38 -7.70
N GLN A 9 -9.37 11.47 -6.79
CA GLN A 9 -10.38 11.70 -5.75
C GLN A 9 -9.81 12.54 -4.61
N LEU A 10 -10.69 13.02 -3.73
CA LEU A 10 -10.31 13.85 -2.59
C LEU A 10 -9.49 13.08 -1.58
N TYR A 11 -8.53 13.76 -0.96
CA TYR A 11 -7.80 13.25 0.17
C TYR A 11 -8.71 13.04 1.38
N THR A 12 -8.56 11.90 2.06
CA THR A 12 -9.30 11.59 3.27
C THR A 12 -8.40 10.91 4.31
N LYS A 13 -8.93 10.64 5.50
CA LYS A 13 -8.23 9.85 6.52
C LYS A 13 -7.89 8.43 6.03
N ALA A 14 -8.65 7.88 5.09
CA ALA A 14 -8.32 6.59 4.49
C ALA A 14 -6.98 6.63 3.73
N SER A 15 -6.65 7.77 3.13
CA SER A 15 -5.39 7.98 2.41
C SER A 15 -4.18 7.97 3.37
N ASP A 16 -4.35 8.53 4.57
CA ASP A 16 -3.36 8.43 5.66
C ASP A 16 -3.19 6.97 6.11
N ILE A 17 -4.29 6.24 6.33
CA ILE A 17 -4.28 4.84 6.77
C ILE A 17 -3.61 3.94 5.74
N TYR A 18 -3.89 4.14 4.45
CA TYR A 18 -3.20 3.44 3.36
C TYR A 18 -1.69 3.71 3.40
N SER A 19 -1.30 4.98 3.55
CA SER A 19 0.12 5.36 3.62
C SER A 19 0.80 4.74 4.84
N PHE A 20 0.10 4.62 5.97
CA PHE A 20 0.58 3.94 7.16
C PHE A 20 0.89 2.45 6.89
N SER A 21 0.04 1.72 6.17
CA SER A 21 0.37 0.34 5.78
C SER A 21 1.58 0.22 4.86
N ILE A 22 1.82 1.20 3.98
CA ILE A 22 3.00 1.20 3.12
C ILE A 22 4.28 1.42 3.96
N ILE A 23 4.22 2.30 4.95
CA ILE A 23 5.33 2.50 5.91
C ILE A 23 5.54 1.22 6.73
N MET A 24 4.47 0.59 7.21
CA MET A 24 4.55 -0.69 7.92
C MET A 24 5.26 -1.75 7.08
N TRP A 25 4.90 -1.86 5.80
CA TRP A 25 5.54 -2.77 4.87
C TRP A 25 7.04 -2.46 4.71
N GLU A 26 7.41 -1.20 4.50
CA GLU A 26 8.79 -0.75 4.37
C GLU A 26 9.63 -1.08 5.62
N PHE A 27 9.06 -0.97 6.82
CA PHE A 27 9.73 -1.40 8.05
C PHE A 27 10.00 -2.90 8.09
N THR A 28 9.09 -3.72 7.57
CA THR A 28 9.26 -5.18 7.55
C THR A 28 10.21 -5.65 6.45
N SER A 29 10.26 -4.95 5.32
CA SER A 29 11.08 -5.32 4.16
C SER A 29 12.48 -4.71 4.20
N GLY A 30 12.63 -3.55 4.86
CA GLY A 30 13.86 -2.77 4.85
C GLY A 30 14.20 -2.16 3.49
N ILE A 31 13.25 -2.17 2.54
CA ILE A 31 13.43 -1.66 1.18
C ILE A 31 12.26 -0.76 0.76
N PRO A 32 12.48 0.17 -0.20
CA PRO A 32 11.39 0.98 -0.72
C PRO A 32 10.28 0.13 -1.35
N PRO A 33 8.99 0.53 -1.22
CA PRO A 33 7.87 -0.17 -1.84
C PRO A 33 7.96 -0.11 -3.36
N PHE A 34 7.80 -1.27 -4.01
CA PHE A 34 7.91 -1.43 -5.47
C PHE A 34 9.27 -1.04 -6.05
N ASN A 35 10.36 -1.25 -5.30
CA ASN A 35 11.74 -0.92 -5.71
C ASN A 35 12.21 -1.61 -7.02
N ASP A 36 11.50 -2.65 -7.46
CA ASP A 36 11.74 -3.37 -8.71
C ASP A 36 11.02 -2.77 -9.92
N LYS A 37 10.21 -1.71 -9.73
CA LYS A 37 9.35 -1.13 -10.78
C LYS A 37 9.63 0.35 -11.00
N ALA A 38 9.46 0.77 -12.25
CA ALA A 38 9.44 2.19 -12.57
C ALA A 38 8.19 2.84 -11.98
N HIS A 39 8.37 3.97 -11.28
CA HIS A 39 7.30 4.73 -10.64
C HIS A 39 6.54 5.61 -11.65
N GLU A 40 6.02 4.97 -12.69
CA GLU A 40 5.30 5.60 -13.81
C GLU A 40 3.80 5.26 -13.76
N LEU A 41 3.06 5.73 -14.78
CA LEU A 41 1.61 5.53 -14.91
C LEU A 41 1.19 4.05 -14.79
N GLN A 42 2.00 3.11 -15.28
CA GLN A 42 1.68 1.68 -15.21
C GLN A 42 1.60 1.18 -13.76
N LEU A 43 2.56 1.57 -12.91
CA LEU A 43 2.51 1.22 -11.49
C LEU A 43 1.30 1.85 -10.80
N ALA A 44 1.02 3.12 -11.09
CA ALA A 44 -0.16 3.79 -10.54
C ALA A 44 -1.46 3.07 -10.93
N LEU A 45 -1.59 2.63 -12.19
CA LEU A 45 -2.73 1.86 -12.66
C LEU A 45 -2.83 0.48 -11.98
N SER A 46 -1.71 -0.20 -11.75
CA SER A 46 -1.71 -1.49 -11.04
C SER A 46 -2.13 -1.34 -9.58
N ILE A 47 -1.65 -0.30 -8.87
CA ILE A 47 -2.07 0.00 -7.49
C ILE A 47 -3.59 0.25 -7.44
N CYS A 48 -4.13 1.00 -8.41
CA CYS A 48 -5.56 1.23 -8.56
C CYS A 48 -6.38 -0.02 -8.88
N LYS A 49 -5.75 -1.13 -9.29
CA LYS A 49 -6.35 -2.45 -9.57
C LYS A 49 -6.07 -3.48 -8.48
N GLY A 50 -5.54 -3.05 -7.32
CA GLY A 50 -5.36 -3.92 -6.17
C GLY A 50 -3.96 -4.46 -6.00
N GLU A 51 -2.99 -4.04 -6.82
CA GLU A 51 -1.60 -4.43 -6.61
C GLU A 51 -1.09 -3.92 -5.25
N ARG A 52 -0.45 -4.80 -4.49
CA ARG A 52 0.18 -4.51 -3.19
C ARG A 52 1.59 -5.11 -3.17
N PRO A 53 2.50 -4.55 -2.34
CA PRO A 53 3.80 -5.16 -2.11
C PRO A 53 3.68 -6.59 -1.53
N GLU A 54 4.64 -7.45 -1.85
CA GLU A 54 4.68 -8.83 -1.36
C GLU A 54 4.93 -8.87 0.15
N ILE A 55 4.14 -9.65 0.90
CA ILE A 55 4.34 -9.80 2.35
C ILE A 55 5.64 -10.55 2.61
N ILE A 56 6.52 -9.94 3.41
CA ILE A 56 7.83 -10.50 3.74
C ILE A 56 7.67 -11.71 4.67
N GLU A 57 8.39 -12.79 4.34
CA GLU A 57 8.42 -14.00 5.16
C GLU A 57 8.83 -13.67 6.61
N ASN A 58 8.22 -14.36 7.58
CA ASN A 58 8.41 -14.13 9.01
C ASN A 58 7.86 -12.81 9.56
N THR A 59 7.15 -12.00 8.77
CA THR A 59 6.38 -10.88 9.32
C THR A 59 5.31 -11.43 10.30
N PRO A 60 5.25 -10.94 11.55
CA PRO A 60 4.25 -11.42 12.52
C PRO A 60 2.83 -11.31 11.98
N GLN A 61 2.01 -12.35 12.17
CA GLN A 61 0.67 -12.43 11.57
C GLN A 61 -0.22 -11.24 11.96
N CYS A 62 -0.16 -10.78 13.21
CA CYS A 62 -0.91 -9.60 13.66
C CYS A 62 -0.55 -8.33 12.88
N TYR A 63 0.71 -8.22 12.45
CA TYR A 63 1.21 -7.11 11.65
C TYR A 63 0.73 -7.23 10.20
N VAL A 64 0.76 -8.44 9.62
CA VAL A 64 0.19 -8.73 8.30
C VAL A 64 -1.31 -8.40 8.26
N ASP A 65 -2.06 -8.83 9.28
CA ASP A 65 -3.51 -8.61 9.34
C ASP A 65 -3.84 -7.11 9.45
N LEU A 66 -3.10 -6.36 10.26
CA LEU A 66 -3.27 -4.91 10.38
C LEU A 66 -2.90 -4.20 9.08
N MET A 67 -1.75 -4.53 8.49
CA MET A 67 -1.30 -3.95 7.23
C MET A 67 -2.32 -4.20 6.11
N LYS A 68 -2.89 -5.42 6.05
CA LYS A 68 -3.94 -5.78 5.11
C LYS A 68 -5.22 -4.97 5.27
N LYS A 69 -5.65 -4.73 6.50
CA LYS A 69 -6.80 -3.86 6.79
C LYS A 69 -6.54 -2.41 6.39
N CYS A 70 -5.31 -1.93 6.55
CA CYS A 70 -4.96 -0.55 6.30
C CYS A 70 -4.81 -0.20 4.79
N TRP A 71 -4.37 -1.15 3.95
CA TRP A 71 -4.27 -0.94 2.49
C TRP A 71 -5.40 -1.58 1.68
N ASP A 72 -6.54 -1.87 2.30
CA ASP A 72 -7.71 -2.42 1.61
C ASP A 72 -8.19 -1.43 0.52
N GLU A 73 -8.79 -1.95 -0.56
CA GLU A 73 -9.33 -1.12 -1.64
C GLU A 73 -10.57 -0.35 -1.23
N ASP A 74 -11.36 -0.91 -0.31
CA ASP A 74 -12.56 -0.28 0.23
C ASP A 74 -12.29 0.22 1.65
N PRO A 75 -12.09 1.53 1.83
CA PRO A 75 -11.99 2.12 3.16
C PRO A 75 -13.39 2.25 3.77
N LEU A 76 -13.98 1.11 4.18
CA LEU A 76 -15.22 1.07 4.95
C LEU A 76 -15.01 1.50 6.40
#